data_AF-B6B2Z2-F1
#
_entry.id   AF-B6B2Z2-F1
#
_cell.length_a   1.000
_cell.length_b   1.000
_cell.length_c   1.000
_cell.angle_alpha   90.00
_cell.angle_beta   90.00
_cell.angle_gamma   90.00
#
_symmetry.space_group_name_H-M   'P 1'
#
loop_
_entity.id
_entity.type
_entity.pdbx_description
1 polymer ?
#
loop_
_entity_poly.entity_id
_entity_poly.type
_entity_poly.pdbx_seq_one_letter_code
_entity_poly.pdbx_strand_id
1 'polypeptide(L)'
;MCRYGLKSKDLLERQGYQVDDRHLTSRDEVDVFKAKHDVKTTPQTFIGETRIGGFDDLSAHLGKVTKSKDATTYKPVIALFAVALLMAIAVTWVALGTAFTGRTVEWFISISMVLLGLQKLQDVERFATMFLNYDLLAQRWVRYGYVYSFVETGAGLLMMAGVLTWLSAPAALIVASIGAISVFKAVYIDKRELKCACVGGDSKVPLGFVSLTENLMMIGITVWMLSKL
;
A
#
# COMPACT_ATOMS: atom_id res chain seq x y z
N MET A 1 -2.89 -27.50 5.19
CA MET A 1 -3.75 -26.41 5.72
C MET A 1 -4.25 -25.54 4.57
N CYS A 2 -5.57 -25.42 4.39
CA CYS A 2 -6.17 -24.64 3.30
C CYS A 2 -6.70 -23.29 3.81
N ARG A 3 -6.09 -22.17 3.37
CA ARG A 3 -6.47 -20.81 3.79
C ARG A 3 -7.91 -20.46 3.40
N TYR A 4 -8.34 -20.88 2.21
CA TYR A 4 -9.69 -20.60 1.72
C TYR A 4 -10.75 -21.49 2.39
N GLY A 5 -10.40 -22.72 2.81
CA GLY A 5 -11.30 -23.58 3.59
C GLY A 5 -11.70 -22.93 4.92
N LEU A 6 -10.73 -22.40 5.65
CA LEU A 6 -10.99 -21.66 6.90
C LEU A 6 -11.87 -20.43 6.67
N LYS A 7 -11.64 -19.68 5.58
CA LYS A 7 -12.48 -18.53 5.22
C LYS A 7 -13.90 -18.93 4.84
N SER A 8 -14.08 -20.04 4.10
CA SER A 8 -15.41 -20.56 3.77
C SER A 8 -16.19 -20.96 5.03
N LYS A 9 -15.52 -21.67 5.96
CA LYS A 9 -16.12 -22.08 7.23
C LYS A 9 -16.56 -20.88 8.08
N ASP A 10 -15.65 -19.93 8.33
CA ASP A 10 -15.97 -18.70 9.08
C ASP A 10 -17.10 -17.90 8.42
N LEU A 11 -17.12 -17.84 7.07
CA LEU A 11 -18.17 -17.15 6.33
C LEU A 11 -19.55 -17.80 6.54
N LEU A 12 -19.64 -19.12 6.45
CA LEU A 12 -20.88 -19.87 6.67
C LEU A 12 -21.37 -19.75 8.12
N GLU A 13 -20.48 -19.91 9.10
CA GLU A 13 -20.80 -19.80 10.53
C GLU A 13 -21.36 -18.40 10.86
N ARG A 14 -20.77 -17.32 10.31
CA ARG A 14 -21.26 -15.95 10.50
C ARG A 14 -22.62 -15.67 9.86
N GLN A 15 -23.01 -16.46 8.85
CA GLN A 15 -24.33 -16.38 8.23
C GLN A 15 -25.36 -17.30 8.93
N GLY A 16 -24.97 -17.95 10.03
CA GLY A 16 -25.86 -18.79 10.84
C GLY A 16 -26.01 -20.23 10.34
N TYR A 17 -25.17 -20.68 9.39
CA TYR A 17 -25.18 -22.07 8.95
C TYR A 17 -24.46 -22.98 9.97
N GLN A 18 -24.96 -24.20 10.15
CA GLN A 18 -24.20 -25.27 10.77
C GLN A 18 -23.28 -25.90 9.73
N VAL A 19 -21.97 -25.94 10.03
CA VAL A 19 -20.93 -26.36 9.07
C VAL A 19 -20.34 -27.70 9.49
N ASP A 20 -20.49 -28.71 8.63
CA ASP A 20 -19.73 -29.96 8.70
C ASP A 20 -18.43 -29.80 7.89
N ASP A 21 -17.30 -29.60 8.59
CA ASP A 21 -16.00 -29.35 7.99
C ASP A 21 -15.23 -30.66 7.77
N ARG A 22 -15.24 -31.17 6.54
CA ARG A 22 -14.56 -32.42 6.16
C ARG A 22 -13.16 -32.16 5.61
N HIS A 23 -12.15 -32.46 6.41
CA HIS A 23 -10.75 -32.27 6.01
C HIS A 23 -10.27 -33.41 5.14
N LEU A 24 -9.69 -33.06 3.98
CA LEU A 24 -8.92 -33.97 3.14
C LEU A 24 -7.48 -33.94 3.65
N THR A 25 -7.00 -35.06 4.19
CA THR A 25 -5.75 -35.14 4.95
C THR A 25 -4.57 -35.60 4.11
N SER A 26 -4.84 -36.30 2.99
CA SER A 26 -3.82 -36.79 2.05
C SER A 26 -3.97 -36.19 0.66
N ARG A 27 -2.89 -36.22 -0.15
CA ARG A 27 -2.94 -35.79 -1.56
C ARG A 27 -3.86 -36.68 -2.38
N ASP A 28 -3.82 -37.98 -2.13
CA ASP A 28 -4.66 -38.95 -2.83
C ASP A 28 -6.15 -38.68 -2.56
N GLU A 29 -6.53 -38.37 -1.31
CA GLU A 29 -7.90 -37.92 -0.97
C GLU A 29 -8.30 -36.65 -1.72
N VAL A 30 -7.38 -35.68 -1.83
CA VAL A 30 -7.62 -34.43 -2.57
C VAL A 30 -7.84 -34.70 -4.04
N ASP A 31 -7.03 -35.56 -4.65
CA ASP A 31 -7.11 -35.85 -6.09
C ASP A 31 -8.33 -36.72 -6.42
N VAL A 32 -8.67 -37.68 -5.56
CA VAL A 32 -9.92 -38.45 -5.64
C VAL A 32 -11.13 -37.53 -5.51
N PHE A 33 -11.13 -36.60 -4.56
CA PHE A 33 -12.21 -35.64 -4.38
C PHE A 33 -12.36 -34.72 -5.61
N LYS A 34 -11.23 -34.22 -6.14
CA LYS A 34 -11.19 -33.40 -7.35
C LYS A 34 -11.75 -34.13 -8.55
N ALA A 35 -11.33 -35.38 -8.78
CA ALA A 35 -11.82 -36.21 -9.87
C ALA A 35 -13.31 -36.53 -9.72
N LYS A 36 -13.77 -36.87 -8.50
CA LYS A 36 -15.17 -37.21 -8.21
C LYS A 36 -16.13 -36.05 -8.47
N HIS A 37 -15.73 -34.82 -8.16
CA HIS A 37 -16.57 -33.65 -8.29
C HIS A 37 -16.26 -32.77 -9.52
N ASP A 38 -15.33 -33.21 -10.37
CA ASP A 38 -14.78 -32.49 -11.53
C ASP A 38 -14.35 -31.05 -11.17
N VAL A 39 -13.47 -30.94 -10.16
CA VAL A 39 -12.98 -29.64 -9.64
C VAL A 39 -11.48 -29.54 -9.67
N LYS A 40 -10.97 -28.34 -9.98
CA LYS A 40 -9.52 -28.09 -10.01
C LYS A 40 -8.96 -27.70 -8.64
N THR A 41 -9.80 -27.19 -7.74
CA THR A 41 -9.37 -26.57 -6.46
C THR A 41 -10.26 -26.98 -5.29
N THR A 42 -9.68 -26.91 -4.09
CA THR A 42 -10.39 -26.98 -2.81
C THR A 42 -10.22 -25.63 -2.09
N PRO A 43 -11.13 -25.23 -1.19
CA PRO A 43 -12.32 -25.94 -0.71
C PRO A 43 -13.45 -25.98 -1.76
N GLN A 44 -14.41 -26.88 -1.54
CA GLN A 44 -15.70 -26.87 -2.23
C GLN A 44 -16.80 -26.83 -1.17
N THR A 45 -17.75 -25.92 -1.33
CA THR A 45 -18.86 -25.71 -0.40
C THR A 45 -20.13 -26.31 -0.97
N PHE A 46 -20.87 -27.03 -0.13
CA PHE A 46 -22.18 -27.58 -0.43
C PHE A 46 -23.17 -27.05 0.61
N ILE A 47 -24.33 -26.59 0.17
CA ILE A 47 -25.43 -26.16 1.06
C ILE A 47 -26.60 -27.10 0.75
N GLY A 48 -26.92 -27.98 1.71
CA GLY A 48 -27.79 -29.12 1.44
C GLY A 48 -27.16 -30.06 0.40
N GLU A 49 -27.92 -30.42 -0.63
CA GLU A 49 -27.43 -31.25 -1.75
C GLU A 49 -26.81 -30.42 -2.88
N THR A 50 -26.95 -29.08 -2.84
CA THR A 50 -26.50 -28.19 -3.91
C THR A 50 -25.05 -27.81 -3.72
N ARG A 51 -24.22 -28.10 -4.74
CA ARG A 51 -22.84 -27.62 -4.80
C ARG A 51 -22.80 -26.13 -5.15
N ILE A 52 -22.27 -25.31 -4.25
CA ILE A 52 -22.11 -23.87 -4.46
C ILE A 52 -20.78 -23.57 -5.18
N GLY A 53 -19.70 -24.28 -4.83
CA GLY A 53 -18.40 -24.11 -5.46
C GLY A 53 -17.30 -23.68 -4.49
N GLY A 54 -16.31 -22.93 -4.99
CA GLY A 54 -15.18 -22.44 -4.21
C GLY A 54 -15.57 -21.29 -3.24
N PHE A 55 -14.56 -20.69 -2.62
CA PHE A 55 -14.79 -19.55 -1.72
C PHE A 55 -15.39 -18.32 -2.43
N ASP A 56 -14.99 -18.07 -3.67
CA ASP A 56 -15.52 -16.95 -4.47
C ASP A 56 -17.00 -17.19 -4.82
N ASP A 57 -17.35 -18.40 -5.24
CA ASP A 57 -18.75 -18.78 -5.55
C ASP A 57 -19.63 -18.72 -4.29
N LEU A 58 -19.12 -19.20 -3.15
CA LEU A 58 -19.80 -19.08 -1.86
C LEU A 58 -20.03 -17.62 -1.46
N SER A 59 -19.02 -16.77 -1.65
CA SER A 59 -19.15 -15.33 -1.35
C SER A 59 -20.23 -14.68 -2.22
N ALA A 60 -20.25 -15.00 -3.52
CA ALA A 60 -21.29 -14.52 -4.44
C ALA A 60 -22.69 -15.03 -4.06
N HIS A 61 -22.81 -16.32 -3.72
CA HIS A 61 -24.08 -16.93 -3.30
C HIS A 61 -24.68 -16.27 -2.06
N LEU A 62 -23.84 -15.87 -1.11
CA LEU A 62 -24.25 -15.17 0.12
C LEU A 62 -24.42 -13.65 -0.08
N GLY A 63 -24.52 -13.18 -1.33
CA GLY A 63 -24.73 -11.78 -1.65
C GLY A 63 -23.56 -10.87 -1.29
N LYS A 64 -22.39 -11.41 -0.95
CA LYS A 64 -21.20 -10.59 -0.76
C LYS A 64 -20.67 -10.21 -2.12
N VAL A 65 -20.48 -8.91 -2.33
CA VAL A 65 -19.81 -8.40 -3.53
C VAL A 65 -18.42 -9.05 -3.59
N THR A 66 -18.27 -10.04 -4.47
CA THR A 66 -16.97 -10.58 -4.84
C THR A 66 -16.24 -9.43 -5.47
N LYS A 67 -15.31 -8.81 -4.73
CA LYS A 67 -14.48 -7.74 -5.27
C LYS A 67 -13.95 -8.24 -6.61
N SER A 68 -14.25 -7.52 -7.70
CA SER A 68 -13.60 -7.81 -8.96
C SER A 68 -12.10 -7.80 -8.67
N LYS A 69 -11.35 -8.74 -9.26
CA LYS A 69 -9.92 -8.81 -9.03
C LYS A 69 -9.27 -7.44 -9.27
N ASP A 70 -9.87 -6.57 -10.09
CA ASP A 70 -9.41 -5.24 -10.49
C ASP A 70 -10.02 -4.04 -9.73
N ALA A 71 -10.76 -4.25 -8.64
CA ALA A 71 -11.31 -3.13 -7.86
C ALA A 71 -10.21 -2.30 -7.19
N THR A 72 -10.18 -1.00 -7.48
CA THR A 72 -9.25 -0.05 -6.84
C THR A 72 -9.44 -0.04 -5.33
N THR A 73 -8.34 -0.08 -4.57
CA THR A 73 -8.41 -0.19 -3.10
C THR A 73 -7.49 0.82 -2.44
N TYR A 74 -8.06 1.92 -1.93
CA TYR A 74 -7.33 2.96 -1.17
C TYR A 74 -7.06 2.60 0.30
N LYS A 75 -7.57 1.45 0.79
CA LYS A 75 -7.45 1.05 2.20
C LYS A 75 -6.01 1.07 2.74
N PRO A 76 -4.99 0.54 2.02
CA PRO A 76 -3.60 0.58 2.51
C PRO A 76 -3.06 2.01 2.68
N VAL A 77 -3.41 2.90 1.76
CA VAL A 77 -2.96 4.30 1.78
C VAL A 77 -3.62 5.06 2.93
N ILE A 78 -4.94 4.90 3.09
CA ILE A 78 -5.68 5.52 4.20
C ILE A 78 -5.13 5.00 5.54
N ALA A 79 -4.87 3.70 5.65
CA ALA A 79 -4.28 3.13 6.86
C ALA A 79 -2.89 3.71 7.16
N LEU A 80 -2.02 3.87 6.15
CA LEU A 80 -0.71 4.47 6.33
C LEU A 80 -0.80 5.90 6.86
N PHE A 81 -1.58 6.77 6.21
CA PHE A 81 -1.70 8.17 6.64
C PHE A 81 -2.43 8.30 7.99
N ALA A 82 -3.41 7.44 8.27
CA ALA A 82 -4.05 7.41 9.59
C ALA A 82 -3.07 7.03 10.70
N VAL A 83 -2.25 6.00 10.49
CA VAL A 83 -1.21 5.59 11.44
C VAL A 83 -0.16 6.68 11.59
N ALA A 84 0.28 7.30 10.49
CA ALA A 84 1.22 8.42 10.53
C ALA A 84 0.70 9.59 11.36
N LEU A 85 -0.59 9.93 11.22
CA LEU A 85 -1.23 11.01 11.99
C LEU A 85 -1.30 10.66 13.48
N LEU A 86 -1.71 9.43 13.82
CA LEU A 86 -1.76 8.98 15.21
C LEU A 86 -0.36 8.97 15.85
N MET A 87 0.66 8.54 15.10
CA MET A 87 2.05 8.60 15.55
C MET A 87 2.51 10.05 15.77
N ALA A 88 2.19 10.96 14.85
CA ALA A 88 2.56 12.36 14.99
C ALA A 88 1.93 13.02 16.23
N ILE A 89 0.65 12.74 16.48
CA ILE A 89 -0.04 13.21 17.70
C ILE A 89 0.61 12.60 18.94
N ALA A 90 0.88 11.29 18.95
CA ALA A 90 1.51 10.61 20.08
C ALA A 90 2.92 11.17 20.37
N VAL A 91 3.74 11.39 19.34
CA VAL A 91 5.08 11.96 19.49
C VAL A 91 4.99 13.41 19.97
N THR A 92 4.06 14.22 19.43
CA THR A 92 3.80 15.60 19.89
C THR A 92 3.42 15.61 21.37
N TRP A 93 2.51 14.74 21.76
CA TRP A 93 2.06 14.61 23.14
C TRP A 93 3.22 14.27 24.09
N VAL A 94 4.02 13.26 23.74
CA VAL A 94 5.14 12.80 24.56
C VAL A 94 6.25 13.86 24.65
N ALA A 95 6.55 14.56 23.56
CA ALA A 95 7.68 15.50 23.52
C ALA A 95 7.34 16.91 24.03
N LEU A 96 6.11 17.38 23.84
CA LEU A 96 5.70 18.77 24.09
C LEU A 96 4.55 18.90 25.10
N GLY A 97 3.97 17.79 25.57
CA GLY A 97 2.81 17.81 26.49
C GLY A 97 1.52 18.38 25.87
N THR A 98 1.49 18.59 24.55
CA THR A 98 0.36 19.16 23.81
C THR A 98 0.06 18.28 22.59
N ALA A 99 -1.22 18.13 22.24
CA ALA A 99 -1.64 17.24 21.15
C ALA A 99 -1.60 17.93 19.78
N PHE A 100 -1.78 19.25 19.71
CA PHE A 100 -1.96 19.99 18.47
C PHE A 100 -1.08 21.23 18.45
N THR A 101 0.03 21.17 17.71
CA THR A 101 0.89 22.32 17.42
C THR A 101 1.31 22.29 15.95
N GLY A 102 1.93 23.38 15.46
CA GLY A 102 2.56 23.37 14.13
C GLY A 102 3.58 22.23 13.95
N ARG A 103 4.21 21.80 15.05
CA ARG A 103 5.17 20.68 15.06
C ARG A 103 4.51 19.32 14.79
N THR A 104 3.23 19.16 15.11
CA THR A 104 2.46 17.95 14.79
C THR A 104 2.37 17.75 13.28
N VAL A 105 2.20 18.83 12.52
CA VAL A 105 2.15 18.79 11.04
C VAL A 105 3.53 18.43 10.48
N GLU A 106 4.60 19.01 11.00
CA GLU A 106 5.98 18.70 10.59
C GLU A 106 6.32 17.22 10.81
N TRP A 107 5.98 16.68 11.98
CA TRP A 107 6.17 15.27 12.30
C TRP A 107 5.23 14.36 11.53
N PHE A 108 3.99 14.76 11.27
CA PHE A 108 3.09 14.00 10.42
C PHE A 108 3.64 13.80 9.01
N ILE A 109 4.15 14.86 8.37
CA ILE A 109 4.71 14.78 7.03
C ILE A 109 5.99 13.93 7.04
N SER A 110 6.88 14.16 8.02
CA SER A 110 8.14 13.41 8.13
C SER A 110 7.89 11.91 8.39
N ILE A 111 6.97 11.56 9.30
CA ILE A 111 6.60 10.17 9.57
C ILE A 111 5.95 9.53 8.34
N SER A 112 5.08 10.26 7.63
CA SER A 112 4.47 9.75 6.39
C SER A 112 5.54 9.44 5.32
N MET A 113 6.53 10.33 5.14
CA MET A 113 7.67 10.08 4.25
C MET A 113 8.46 8.84 4.64
N VAL A 114 8.74 8.65 5.94
CA VAL A 114 9.46 7.47 6.43
C VAL A 114 8.66 6.18 6.21
N LEU A 115 7.35 6.19 6.46
CA LEU A 115 6.49 5.01 6.26
C LEU A 115 6.35 4.65 4.77
N LEU A 116 6.22 5.64 3.88
CA LEU A 116 6.16 5.43 2.43
C LEU A 116 7.53 4.98 1.90
N GLY A 117 8.61 5.61 2.37
CA GLY A 117 9.98 5.21 2.07
C GLY A 117 10.26 3.76 2.48
N LEU A 118 9.82 3.34 3.66
CA LEU A 118 9.91 1.96 4.12
C LEU A 118 9.18 0.99 3.19
N GLN A 119 7.98 1.34 2.71
CA GLN A 119 7.25 0.51 1.74
C GLN A 119 7.98 0.40 0.39
N LYS A 120 8.69 1.46 -0.04
CA LYS A 120 9.55 1.44 -1.24
C LYS A 120 10.78 0.54 -1.01
N LEU A 121 11.34 0.54 0.20
CA LEU A 121 12.50 -0.28 0.58
C LEU A 121 12.20 -1.78 0.75
N GLN A 122 10.94 -2.16 1.00
CA GLN A 122 10.55 -3.57 1.12
C GLN A 122 10.81 -4.37 -0.16
N ASP A 123 10.67 -3.73 -1.33
CA ASP A 123 10.93 -4.34 -2.63
C ASP A 123 11.46 -3.27 -3.60
N VAL A 124 12.75 -2.94 -3.44
CA VAL A 124 13.43 -1.89 -4.21
C VAL A 124 13.45 -2.21 -5.71
N GLU A 125 13.58 -3.48 -6.09
CA GLU A 125 13.62 -3.90 -7.49
C GLU A 125 12.29 -3.64 -8.18
N ARG A 126 11.18 -4.04 -7.52
CA ARG A 126 9.83 -3.77 -8.02
C ARG A 126 9.51 -2.28 -8.00
N PHE A 127 9.94 -1.56 -6.96
CA PHE A 127 9.80 -0.10 -6.91
C PHE A 127 10.52 0.57 -8.09
N ALA A 128 11.81 0.30 -8.29
CA ALA A 128 12.61 0.91 -9.34
C ALA A 128 12.01 0.61 -10.72
N THR A 129 11.59 -0.64 -10.97
CA THR A 129 10.91 -1.03 -12.21
C THR A 129 9.62 -0.25 -12.43
N MET A 130 8.80 -0.08 -11.39
CA MET A 130 7.55 0.68 -11.47
C MET A 130 7.80 2.19 -11.62
N PHE A 131 8.83 2.71 -10.97
CA PHE A 131 9.22 4.12 -10.96
C PHE A 131 9.68 4.59 -12.36
N LEU A 132 10.37 3.73 -13.10
CA LEU A 132 10.76 3.98 -14.51
C LEU A 132 9.57 4.25 -15.45
N ASN A 133 8.37 3.80 -15.11
CA ASN A 133 7.20 4.01 -15.98
C ASN A 133 6.74 5.46 -16.07
N TYR A 134 7.16 6.32 -15.12
CA TYR A 134 6.71 7.71 -15.07
C TYR A 134 7.79 8.72 -14.69
N ASP A 135 8.80 8.36 -13.91
CA ASP A 135 9.81 9.31 -13.45
C ASP A 135 10.82 9.65 -14.57
N LEU A 136 10.89 10.93 -14.93
CA LEU A 136 11.70 11.42 -16.04
C LEU A 136 13.22 11.25 -15.77
N LEU A 137 13.65 11.39 -14.52
CA LEU A 137 15.05 11.28 -14.16
C LEU A 137 15.47 9.81 -14.07
N ALA A 138 14.61 8.94 -13.53
CA ALA A 138 14.85 7.50 -13.50
C ALA A 138 14.92 6.91 -14.92
N GLN A 139 14.08 7.39 -15.85
CA GLN A 139 14.14 6.98 -17.25
C GLN A 139 15.49 7.32 -17.91
N ARG A 140 16.13 8.41 -17.48
CA ARG A 140 17.45 8.81 -17.98
C ARG A 140 18.60 8.12 -17.25
N TRP A 141 18.44 7.85 -15.95
CA TRP A 141 19.44 7.19 -15.11
C TRP A 141 18.80 6.13 -14.22
N VAL A 142 18.76 4.88 -14.69
CA VAL A 142 18.05 3.78 -14.00
C VAL A 142 18.50 3.60 -12.55
N ARG A 143 19.80 3.79 -12.26
CA ARG A 143 20.35 3.66 -10.89
C ARG A 143 19.76 4.68 -9.92
N TYR A 144 19.28 5.83 -10.40
CA TYR A 144 18.57 6.81 -9.56
C TYR A 144 17.31 6.21 -8.93
N GLY A 145 16.57 5.36 -9.64
CA GLY A 145 15.37 4.71 -9.10
C GLY A 145 15.66 3.82 -7.88
N TYR A 146 16.86 3.24 -7.81
CA TYR A 146 17.30 2.46 -6.65
C TYR A 146 17.72 3.32 -5.48
N VAL A 147 18.36 4.47 -5.74
CA VAL A 147 18.87 5.38 -4.71
C VAL A 147 17.74 6.24 -4.12
N TYR A 148 16.71 6.55 -4.91
CA TYR A 148 15.58 7.39 -4.53
C TYR A 148 14.96 6.99 -3.20
N SER A 149 14.63 5.71 -3.02
CA SER A 149 13.96 5.22 -1.80
C SER A 149 14.81 5.46 -0.54
N PHE A 150 16.13 5.37 -0.65
CA PHE A 150 17.04 5.65 0.45
C PHE A 150 17.15 7.14 0.73
N VAL A 151 17.24 7.97 -0.31
CA VAL A 151 17.29 9.43 -0.16
C VAL A 151 16.02 9.95 0.49
N GLU A 152 14.86 9.47 0.06
CA GLU A 152 13.58 9.88 0.61
C GLU A 152 13.40 9.43 2.07
N THR A 153 13.67 8.16 2.37
CA THR A 153 13.58 7.63 3.74
C THR A 153 14.57 8.33 4.66
N GLY A 154 15.81 8.52 4.21
CA GLY A 154 16.85 9.21 4.95
C GLY A 154 16.52 10.68 5.18
N ALA A 155 16.00 11.38 4.17
CA ALA A 155 15.54 12.76 4.32
C ALA A 155 14.40 12.87 5.34
N GLY A 156 13.40 11.98 5.27
CA GLY A 156 12.31 11.94 6.24
C GLY A 156 12.79 11.73 7.69
N LEU A 157 13.76 10.83 7.90
CA LEU A 157 14.36 10.59 9.21
C LEU A 157 15.15 11.81 9.71
N LEU A 158 15.97 12.42 8.86
CA LEU A 158 16.77 13.61 9.20
C LEU A 158 15.88 14.81 9.51
N MET A 159 14.81 15.01 8.72
CA MET A 159 13.83 16.07 8.94
C MET A 159 13.04 15.85 10.22
N MET A 160 12.63 14.61 10.52
CA MET A 160 11.97 14.27 11.79
C MET A 160 12.87 14.56 13.00
N ALA A 161 14.15 14.19 12.91
CA ALA A 161 15.15 14.44 13.96
C ALA A 161 15.53 15.93 14.08
N GLY A 162 15.29 16.73 13.04
CA GLY A 162 15.76 18.12 12.96
C GLY A 162 17.27 18.24 12.80
N VAL A 163 17.93 17.19 12.28
CA VAL A 163 19.39 17.12 12.09
C VAL A 163 19.72 17.18 10.61
N LEU A 164 20.79 17.89 10.23
CA LEU A 164 21.26 17.98 8.84
C LEU A 164 20.21 18.52 7.84
N THR A 165 19.24 19.31 8.33
CA THR A 165 18.14 19.87 7.54
C THR A 165 18.61 20.74 6.38
N TRP A 166 19.76 21.41 6.55
CA TRP A 166 20.42 22.19 5.49
C TRP A 166 20.84 21.34 4.28
N LEU A 167 21.07 20.03 4.46
CA LEU A 167 21.43 19.10 3.39
C LEU A 167 20.21 18.30 2.92
N SER A 168 19.41 17.79 3.86
CA SER A 168 18.26 16.95 3.53
C SER A 168 17.12 17.73 2.87
N ALA A 169 16.87 18.98 3.28
CA ALA A 169 15.78 19.77 2.72
C ALA A 169 16.00 20.16 1.25
N PRO A 170 17.19 20.64 0.81
CA PRO A 170 17.45 20.88 -0.61
C PRO A 170 17.41 19.61 -1.46
N ALA A 171 17.97 18.50 -0.95
CA ALA A 171 17.95 17.22 -1.65
C ALA A 171 16.50 16.72 -1.86
N ALA A 172 15.69 16.74 -0.80
CA ALA A 172 14.28 16.38 -0.86
C ALA A 172 13.48 17.33 -1.78
N LEU A 173 13.77 18.63 -1.77
CA LEU A 173 13.10 19.61 -2.63
C LEU A 173 13.36 19.33 -4.12
N ILE A 174 14.60 19.05 -4.51
CA ILE A 174 14.96 18.73 -5.90
C ILE A 174 14.25 17.45 -6.33
N VAL A 175 14.36 16.40 -5.52
CA VAL A 175 13.79 15.09 -5.80
C VAL A 175 12.25 15.16 -5.88
N ALA A 176 11.61 15.86 -4.93
CA ALA A 176 10.16 16.04 -4.90
C ALA A 176 9.66 16.88 -6.08
N SER A 177 10.40 17.91 -6.48
CA SER A 177 10.03 18.75 -7.64
C SER A 177 10.08 17.95 -8.94
N ILE A 178 11.14 17.17 -9.14
CA ILE A 178 11.27 16.29 -10.31
C ILE A 178 10.16 15.23 -10.30
N GLY A 179 9.88 14.63 -9.14
CA GLY A 179 8.81 13.66 -8.96
C GLY A 179 7.43 14.26 -9.26
N ALA A 180 7.13 15.45 -8.75
CA ALA A 180 5.87 16.16 -9.00
C ALA A 180 5.67 16.45 -10.50
N ILE A 181 6.69 16.96 -11.19
CA ILE A 181 6.63 17.22 -12.64
C ILE A 181 6.42 15.91 -13.41
N SER A 182 7.12 14.85 -13.02
CA SER A 182 7.02 13.53 -13.66
C SER A 182 5.62 12.92 -13.52
N VAL A 183 5.05 12.94 -12.31
CA VAL A 183 3.68 12.48 -12.03
C VAL A 183 2.66 13.34 -12.76
N PHE A 184 2.84 14.67 -12.73
CA PHE A 184 1.94 15.60 -13.42
C PHE A 184 1.90 15.31 -14.92
N LYS A 185 3.07 15.18 -15.56
CA LYS A 185 3.15 14.80 -16.98
C LYS A 185 2.50 13.44 -17.23
N ALA A 186 2.86 12.42 -16.47
CA ALA A 186 2.39 11.06 -16.73
C ALA A 186 0.86 10.90 -16.57
N VAL A 187 0.26 11.63 -15.62
CA VAL A 187 -1.17 11.50 -15.28
C VAL A 187 -2.02 12.49 -16.07
N TYR A 188 -1.64 13.76 -16.13
CA TYR A 188 -2.47 14.81 -16.72
C TYR A 188 -2.21 15.01 -18.21
N ILE A 189 -0.99 14.76 -18.68
CA ILE A 189 -0.62 14.92 -20.09
C ILE A 189 -0.72 13.57 -20.81
N ASP A 190 0.01 12.56 -20.33
CA ASP A 190 0.10 11.26 -20.99
C ASP A 190 -1.10 10.34 -20.68
N LYS A 191 -1.99 10.75 -19.76
CA LYS A 191 -3.20 10.00 -19.32
C LYS A 191 -2.91 8.53 -18.98
N ARG A 192 -1.74 8.24 -18.40
CA ARG A 192 -1.34 6.87 -18.03
C ARG A 192 -2.05 6.43 -16.75
N GLU A 193 -2.63 5.23 -16.77
CA GLU A 193 -3.11 4.58 -15.55
C GLU A 193 -1.92 4.02 -14.76
N LEU A 194 -1.48 4.76 -13.75
CA LEU A 194 -0.34 4.38 -12.92
C LEU A 194 -0.80 3.60 -11.68
N LYS A 195 -0.21 2.42 -11.44
CA LYS A 195 -0.33 1.68 -10.18
C LYS A 195 0.64 2.25 -9.15
N CYS A 196 0.24 2.32 -7.89
CA CYS A 196 1.03 2.99 -6.87
C CYS A 196 2.33 2.23 -6.52
N ALA A 197 3.49 2.82 -6.81
CA ALA A 197 4.80 2.27 -6.45
C ALA A 197 5.14 2.46 -4.96
N CYS A 198 4.58 3.50 -4.31
CA CYS A 198 4.84 3.82 -2.90
C CYS A 198 4.33 2.77 -1.92
N VAL A 199 3.47 1.83 -2.33
CA VAL A 199 2.89 0.77 -1.49
C VAL A 199 3.33 -0.62 -1.94
N GLY A 200 4.60 -0.78 -2.33
CA GLY A 200 5.19 -2.09 -2.61
C GLY A 200 4.64 -2.79 -3.87
N GLY A 201 4.24 -2.01 -4.88
CA GLY A 201 3.91 -2.50 -6.23
C GLY A 201 2.68 -3.41 -6.38
N ASP A 202 2.05 -3.84 -5.28
CA ASP A 202 0.87 -4.74 -5.28
C ASP A 202 -0.47 -4.01 -5.07
N SER A 203 -0.41 -2.68 -4.98
CA SER A 203 -1.58 -1.84 -4.74
C SER A 203 -2.20 -1.35 -6.05
N LYS A 204 -3.47 -1.71 -6.29
CA LYS A 204 -4.32 -1.20 -7.38
C LYS A 204 -4.87 0.20 -7.08
N VAL A 205 -4.04 1.07 -6.52
CA VAL A 205 -4.39 2.46 -6.21
C VAL A 205 -4.01 3.32 -7.42
N PRO A 206 -4.94 4.10 -8.00
CA PRO A 206 -4.59 5.06 -9.03
C PRO A 206 -3.67 6.13 -8.41
N LEU A 207 -2.40 6.06 -8.81
CA LEU A 207 -1.27 6.75 -8.17
C LEU A 207 -1.32 8.28 -8.30
N GLY A 208 -1.98 8.79 -9.34
CA GLY A 208 -1.77 10.18 -9.76
C GLY A 208 -2.06 11.22 -8.69
N PHE A 209 -3.21 11.14 -8.03
CA PHE A 209 -3.58 12.11 -6.99
C PHE A 209 -2.73 11.94 -5.73
N VAL A 210 -2.58 10.72 -5.22
CA VAL A 210 -1.88 10.45 -3.95
C VAL A 210 -0.40 10.83 -4.03
N SER A 211 0.28 10.43 -5.10
CA SER A 211 1.71 10.71 -5.30
C SER A 211 1.99 12.19 -5.59
N LEU A 212 1.08 12.86 -6.30
CA LEU A 212 1.19 14.30 -6.49
C LEU A 212 1.03 15.03 -5.15
N THR A 213 0.04 14.65 -4.33
CA THR A 213 -0.14 15.22 -3.00
C THR A 213 1.07 14.94 -2.09
N GLU A 214 1.65 13.75 -2.14
CA GLU A 214 2.89 13.40 -1.43
C GLU A 214 4.05 14.34 -1.82
N ASN A 215 4.34 14.47 -3.12
CA ASN A 215 5.42 15.35 -3.57
C ASN A 215 5.17 16.82 -3.19
N LEU A 216 3.92 17.31 -3.28
CA LEU A 216 3.57 18.66 -2.86
C LEU A 216 3.73 18.87 -1.34
N MET A 217 3.38 17.87 -0.52
CA MET A 217 3.61 17.92 0.92
C MET A 217 5.11 17.98 1.23
N MET A 218 5.94 17.18 0.55
CA MET A 218 7.40 17.22 0.68
C MET A 218 7.97 18.60 0.32
N ILE A 219 7.51 19.20 -0.78
CA ILE A 219 7.90 20.57 -1.18
C ILE A 219 7.47 21.57 -0.10
N GLY A 220 6.24 21.49 0.39
CA GLY A 220 5.72 22.40 1.42
C GLY A 220 6.53 22.37 2.71
N ILE A 221 6.82 21.18 3.23
CA ILE A 221 7.61 21.05 4.47
C ILE A 221 9.06 21.45 4.27
N THR A 222 9.68 21.12 3.13
CA THR A 222 11.08 21.49 2.87
C THR A 222 11.24 23.00 2.75
N VAL A 223 10.32 23.70 2.08
CA VAL A 223 10.29 25.17 2.03
C VAL A 223 10.10 25.77 3.42
N TRP A 224 9.22 25.19 4.25
CA TRP A 224 9.03 25.65 5.63
C TRP A 224 10.29 25.43 6.49
N MET A 225 10.92 24.26 6.41
CA MET A 225 12.13 23.99 7.16
C MET A 225 13.30 24.88 6.71
N LEU A 226 13.39 25.18 5.40
CA LEU A 226 14.37 26.13 4.86
C LEU A 226 14.11 27.57 5.28
N SER A 227 12.85 27.98 5.49
CA SER A 227 12.54 29.33 5.99
C SER A 227 12.81 29.51 7.49
N LYS A 228 13.04 28.42 8.22
CA LYS A 228 13.40 28.41 9.65
C LYS A 228 14.92 28.23 9.90
N LEU A 229 15.70 27.93 8.87
CA LEU A 229 17.17 27.82 8.89
C LEU A 229 17.80 29.21 8.84
#